data_AF-A0A8T5T0A9-F1
#
_entry.id   AF-A0A8T5T0A9-F1
#
_cell.length_a   1.000
_cell.length_b   1.000
_cell.length_c   1.000
_cell.angle_alpha   90.00
_cell.angle_beta   90.00
_cell.angle_gamma   90.00
#
_symmetry.space_group_name_H-M   'P 1'
#
loop_
_entity.id
_entity.type
_entity.pdbx_description
1 polymer ?
#
loop_
_entity_poly.entity_id
_entity_poly.type
_entity_poly.pdbx_seq_one_letter_code
_entity_poly.pdbx_strand_id
1 'polypeptide(L)'
;QLNDKFKFFENNDLKEFTQIILDECDNNYIGVVPGALTTINHYGLLANAGADQSNVSDSSAILLPKNCKKSAKTLYVKILENTGKNVGIIIADSRTMPMRLGTVGTALATFGFASVIDERGKSDLFGRPMHMTSRAVADQLATAAEIVMGETDERIPFVIIRNFPLLQISEADEEDISDLIPADLCMFIGPLLPCIREKIQGETKND
;
A
#
# COMPACT_ATOMS: atom_id res chain seq x y z
N GLN A 1 28.15 -13.02 5.80
CA GLN A 1 26.89 -13.14 5.02
C GLN A 1 25.82 -12.13 5.43
N LEU A 2 25.63 -11.75 6.71
CA LEU A 2 24.81 -10.57 7.07
C LEU A 2 25.49 -9.25 6.65
N ASN A 3 26.80 -9.10 6.90
CA ASN A 3 27.54 -7.87 6.58
C ASN A 3 27.53 -7.50 5.08
N ASP A 4 27.45 -8.47 4.17
CA ASP A 4 27.38 -8.17 2.72
C ASP A 4 26.01 -7.67 2.26
N LYS A 5 24.92 -7.93 3.02
CA LYS A 5 23.59 -7.37 2.73
C LYS A 5 23.50 -5.90 3.13
N PHE A 6 24.27 -5.49 4.14
CA PHE A 6 24.35 -4.10 4.60
C PHE A 6 25.36 -3.26 3.82
N LYS A 7 26.26 -3.86 3.02
CA LYS A 7 27.17 -3.12 2.13
C LYS A 7 26.49 -2.16 1.16
N PHE A 8 25.22 -2.44 0.81
CA PHE A 8 24.42 -1.50 0.03
C PHE A 8 24.31 -0.16 0.78
N PHE A 9 24.10 -0.18 2.11
CA PHE A 9 23.87 0.94 3.02
C PHE A 9 25.13 1.63 3.59
N GLU A 10 26.31 1.37 3.03
CA GLU A 10 27.57 1.92 3.57
C GLU A 10 27.86 3.38 3.15
N ASN A 11 27.12 3.91 2.15
CA ASN A 11 27.23 5.32 1.75
C ASN A 11 26.45 6.23 2.71
N ASN A 12 26.96 7.45 2.99
CA ASN A 12 26.37 8.34 4.00
C ASN A 12 24.91 8.72 3.69
N ASP A 13 24.59 9.01 2.42
CA ASP A 13 23.22 9.30 1.97
C ASP A 13 22.24 8.14 2.26
N LEU A 14 22.76 6.91 2.27
CA LEU A 14 21.95 5.73 2.52
C LEU A 14 21.73 5.45 4.01
N LYS A 15 22.59 5.96 4.89
CA LYS A 15 22.37 5.91 6.34
C LYS A 15 21.25 6.84 6.77
N GLU A 16 21.23 8.05 6.23
CA GLU A 16 20.16 9.03 6.50
C GLU A 16 18.82 8.52 5.99
N PHE A 17 18.78 7.99 4.75
CA PHE A 17 17.55 7.39 4.22
C PHE A 17 17.10 6.16 5.02
N THR A 18 18.04 5.32 5.46
CA THR A 18 17.69 4.19 6.34
C THR A 18 17.08 4.67 7.66
N GLN A 19 17.59 5.74 8.25
CA GLN A 19 17.01 6.30 9.48
C GLN A 19 15.58 6.77 9.25
N ILE A 20 15.31 7.46 8.13
CA ILE A 20 13.95 7.86 7.74
C ILE A 20 13.02 6.64 7.66
N ILE A 21 13.46 5.56 6.99
CA ILE A 21 12.68 4.33 6.88
C ILE A 21 12.36 3.74 8.26
N LEU A 22 13.35 3.68 9.15
CA LEU A 22 13.20 3.14 10.50
C LEU A 22 12.24 3.99 11.34
N ASP A 23 12.29 5.31 11.20
CA ASP A 23 11.39 6.24 11.88
C ASP A 23 9.95 6.08 11.36
N GLU A 24 9.75 6.01 10.04
CA GLU A 24 8.42 5.87 9.42
C GLU A 24 7.77 4.49 9.59
N CYS A 25 8.55 3.47 9.99
CA CYS A 25 8.03 2.18 10.36
C CYS A 25 8.11 1.87 11.87
N ASP A 26 8.44 2.84 12.73
CA ASP A 26 8.63 2.61 14.17
C ASP A 26 9.55 1.41 14.48
N ASN A 27 10.65 1.25 13.72
CA ASN A 27 11.58 0.12 13.75
C ASN A 27 10.97 -1.26 13.42
N ASN A 28 9.74 -1.32 12.90
CA ASN A 28 9.05 -2.55 12.51
C ASN A 28 9.47 -3.02 11.09
N TYR A 29 10.74 -3.39 10.95
CA TYR A 29 11.26 -4.07 9.76
C TYR A 29 11.34 -5.58 9.99
N ILE A 30 10.99 -6.36 8.96
CA ILE A 30 10.95 -7.83 9.04
C ILE A 30 12.05 -8.49 8.19
N GLY A 31 12.78 -7.71 7.40
CA GLY A 31 13.84 -8.23 6.56
C GLY A 31 14.52 -7.17 5.69
N VAL A 32 15.61 -7.60 5.06
CA VAL A 32 16.39 -6.79 4.12
C VAL A 32 16.68 -7.62 2.88
N VAL A 33 16.46 -7.00 1.72
CA VAL A 33 16.85 -7.50 0.40
C VAL A 33 17.81 -6.49 -0.25
N PRO A 34 18.57 -6.87 -1.28
CA PRO A 34 19.39 -5.90 -2.01
C PRO A 34 18.53 -4.73 -2.49
N GLY A 35 18.84 -3.51 -2.02
CA GLY A 35 18.13 -2.29 -2.42
C GLY A 35 16.97 -1.83 -1.54
N ALA A 36 16.49 -2.63 -0.59
CA ALA A 36 15.31 -2.25 0.20
C ALA A 36 15.21 -2.92 1.57
N LEU A 37 14.59 -2.20 2.51
CA LEU A 37 14.08 -2.76 3.76
C LEU A 37 12.64 -3.23 3.54
N THR A 38 12.31 -4.39 4.08
CA THR A 38 10.92 -4.88 4.15
C THR A 38 10.34 -4.47 5.50
N THR A 39 9.35 -3.57 5.49
CA THR A 39 8.80 -2.91 6.68
C THR A 39 7.29 -3.10 6.80
N ILE A 40 6.77 -2.92 8.00
CA ILE A 40 5.31 -2.88 8.26
C ILE A 40 4.99 -1.58 9.02
N ASN A 41 4.10 -0.76 8.46
CA ASN A 41 3.50 0.38 9.17
C ASN A 41 1.97 0.35 9.04
N HIS A 42 1.27 1.44 9.34
CA HIS A 42 -0.21 1.50 9.25
C HIS A 42 -0.75 1.41 7.80
N TYR A 43 0.10 1.53 6.79
CA TYR A 43 -0.22 1.23 5.37
C TYR A 43 0.17 -0.20 4.95
N GLY A 44 0.59 -1.03 5.91
CA GLY A 44 0.83 -2.45 5.76
C GLY A 44 2.26 -2.79 5.37
N LEU A 45 2.41 -3.91 4.67
CA LEU A 45 3.71 -4.41 4.24
C LEU A 45 4.24 -3.58 3.06
N LEU A 46 5.41 -2.99 3.24
CA LEU A 46 6.00 -2.00 2.35
C LEU A 46 7.49 -2.26 2.12
N ALA A 47 7.98 -1.82 0.96
CA ALA A 47 9.40 -1.53 0.82
C ALA A 47 9.67 -0.15 1.43
N ASN A 48 10.74 0.00 2.19
CA ASN A 48 11.25 1.28 2.69
C ASN A 48 10.19 2.15 3.42
N ALA A 49 9.23 1.55 4.12
CA ALA A 49 8.09 2.24 4.74
C ALA A 49 7.22 3.08 3.78
N GLY A 50 7.37 2.90 2.47
CA GLY A 50 6.77 3.75 1.44
C GLY A 50 7.50 5.08 1.23
N ALA A 51 8.69 5.25 1.84
CA ALA A 51 9.55 6.37 1.56
C ALA A 51 10.23 6.21 0.19
N ASP A 52 10.31 7.30 -0.56
CA ASP A 52 10.87 7.33 -1.90
C ASP A 52 11.90 8.47 -2.04
N GLN A 53 12.95 8.24 -2.82
CA GLN A 53 13.96 9.23 -3.21
C GLN A 53 13.90 9.55 -4.71
N SER A 54 12.96 8.94 -5.44
CA SER A 54 12.68 9.25 -6.83
C SER A 54 11.90 10.57 -6.95
N ASN A 55 12.00 11.24 -8.10
CA ASN A 55 11.22 12.43 -8.44
C ASN A 55 11.26 13.58 -7.43
N VAL A 56 12.33 13.66 -6.63
CA VAL A 56 12.59 14.71 -5.64
C VAL A 56 14.00 15.28 -5.84
N SER A 57 14.25 16.49 -5.33
CA SER A 57 15.58 17.09 -5.34
C SER A 57 16.59 16.27 -4.54
N ASP A 58 17.88 16.41 -4.88
CA ASP A 58 18.98 15.77 -4.17
C ASP A 58 18.87 15.94 -2.64
N SER A 59 19.23 14.89 -1.90
CA SER A 59 19.20 14.83 -0.43
C SER A 59 17.81 15.03 0.21
N SER A 60 16.74 14.72 -0.51
CA SER A 60 15.37 14.69 0.03
C SER A 60 14.72 13.33 -0.14
N ALA A 61 13.68 13.08 0.65
CA ALA A 61 12.82 11.91 0.51
C ALA A 61 11.35 12.36 0.58
N ILE A 62 10.50 11.67 -0.19
CA ILE A 62 9.05 11.78 -0.12
C ILE A 62 8.56 10.69 0.82
N LEU A 63 7.71 11.08 1.77
CA LEU A 63 7.08 10.16 2.72
C LEU A 63 5.60 10.01 2.35
N LEU A 64 5.02 8.87 2.69
CA LEU A 64 3.58 8.70 2.59
C LEU A 64 2.86 9.76 3.46
N PRO A 65 1.70 10.28 3.03
CA PRO A 65 0.93 11.20 3.84
C PRO A 65 0.66 10.61 5.22
N LYS A 66 0.71 11.41 6.29
CA LYS A 66 0.39 10.94 7.65
C LYS A 66 -1.01 10.34 7.78
N ASN A 67 -1.95 10.79 6.94
CA ASN A 67 -3.31 10.28 6.90
C ASN A 67 -3.88 10.41 5.47
N CYS A 68 -3.72 9.37 4.64
CA CYS A 68 -4.22 9.35 3.27
C CYS A 68 -5.76 9.47 3.22
N LYS A 69 -6.48 8.90 4.18
CA LYS A 69 -7.94 8.99 4.26
C LYS A 69 -8.45 10.42 4.41
N LYS A 70 -7.81 11.20 5.29
CA LYS A 70 -8.10 12.63 5.48
C LYS A 70 -7.82 13.42 4.21
N SER A 71 -6.73 13.10 3.50
CA SER A 71 -6.42 13.70 2.20
C SER A 71 -7.50 13.37 1.17
N ALA A 72 -7.92 12.11 1.06
CA ALA A 72 -8.98 11.65 0.17
C ALA A 72 -10.32 12.36 0.45
N LYS A 73 -10.72 12.46 1.73
CA LYS A 73 -11.91 13.20 2.16
C LYS A 73 -11.83 14.68 1.81
N THR A 74 -10.67 15.30 2.01
CA THR A 74 -10.47 16.73 1.71
C THR A 74 -10.62 16.98 0.19
N LEU A 75 -10.07 16.10 -0.65
CA LEU A 75 -10.23 16.18 -2.10
C LEU A 75 -11.68 15.98 -2.51
N TYR A 76 -12.35 14.98 -1.94
CA TYR A 76 -13.78 14.73 -2.19
C TYR A 76 -14.63 15.98 -1.90
N VAL A 77 -14.49 16.55 -0.69
CA VAL A 77 -15.26 17.73 -0.26
C VAL A 77 -15.00 18.90 -1.20
N LYS A 78 -13.73 19.18 -1.52
CA LYS A 78 -13.38 20.28 -2.44
C LYS A 78 -13.96 20.06 -3.84
N ILE A 79 -13.91 18.85 -4.37
CA ILE A 79 -14.48 18.55 -5.70
C ILE A 79 -16.00 18.73 -5.66
N LEU A 80 -16.67 18.24 -4.62
CA LEU A 80 -18.11 18.39 -4.45
C LEU A 80 -18.50 19.87 -4.35
N GLU A 81 -17.82 20.66 -3.53
CA GLU A 81 -18.09 22.10 -3.35
C GLU A 81 -17.88 22.90 -4.65
N ASN A 82 -16.82 22.60 -5.41
CA ASN A 82 -16.48 23.36 -6.61
C ASN A 82 -17.25 22.91 -7.86
N THR A 83 -17.75 21.67 -7.90
CA THR A 83 -18.33 21.09 -9.13
C THR A 83 -19.74 20.55 -8.97
N GLY A 84 -20.22 20.36 -7.74
CA GLY A 84 -21.48 19.69 -7.43
C GLY A 84 -21.51 18.20 -7.79
N LYS A 85 -20.34 17.58 -8.04
CA LYS A 85 -20.23 16.16 -8.43
C LYS A 85 -19.79 15.29 -7.26
N ASN A 86 -20.54 14.21 -7.02
CA ASN A 86 -20.10 13.12 -6.13
C ASN A 86 -19.19 12.18 -6.92
N VAL A 87 -17.96 12.01 -6.44
CA VAL A 87 -16.92 11.18 -7.09
C VAL A 87 -16.29 10.24 -6.06
N GLY A 88 -15.77 9.10 -6.51
CA GLY A 88 -14.86 8.31 -5.68
C GLY A 88 -13.45 8.90 -5.74
N ILE A 89 -12.74 8.90 -4.61
CA ILE A 89 -11.33 9.30 -4.53
C ILE A 89 -10.49 8.09 -4.15
N ILE A 90 -9.38 7.90 -4.84
CA ILE A 90 -8.34 6.91 -4.51
C ILE A 90 -7.02 7.68 -4.38
N ILE A 91 -6.34 7.51 -3.25
CA ILE A 91 -4.93 7.87 -3.12
C ILE A 91 -4.15 6.60 -3.39
N ALA A 92 -3.28 6.62 -4.41
CA ALA A 92 -2.56 5.44 -4.87
C ALA A 92 -1.06 5.60 -4.70
N ASP A 93 -0.37 4.47 -4.61
CA ASP A 93 1.08 4.35 -4.59
C ASP A 93 1.50 2.99 -5.17
N SER A 94 2.71 2.92 -5.72
CA SER A 94 3.20 1.71 -6.38
C SER A 94 3.75 0.71 -5.35
N ARG A 95 3.52 -0.58 -5.59
CA ARG A 95 3.94 -1.67 -4.69
C ARG A 95 4.52 -2.82 -5.50
N THR A 96 5.42 -3.58 -4.87
CA THR A 96 5.81 -4.89 -5.37
C THR A 96 4.80 -5.95 -4.96
N MET A 97 4.64 -6.97 -5.81
CA MET A 97 3.78 -8.12 -5.51
C MET A 97 4.63 -9.35 -5.16
N PRO A 98 4.22 -10.16 -4.17
CA PRO A 98 4.98 -11.33 -3.76
C PRO A 98 5.32 -12.23 -4.94
N MET A 99 6.63 -12.49 -5.11
CA MET A 99 7.19 -13.37 -6.14
C MET A 99 6.92 -12.96 -7.60
N ARG A 100 6.56 -11.68 -7.86
CA ARG A 100 6.39 -11.15 -9.22
C ARG A 100 7.43 -10.07 -9.51
N LEU A 101 7.84 -9.98 -10.76
CA LEU A 101 8.70 -8.90 -11.25
C LEU A 101 7.84 -7.67 -11.55
N GLY A 102 8.40 -6.49 -11.25
CA GLY A 102 7.75 -5.19 -11.48
C GLY A 102 6.88 -4.71 -10.31
N THR A 103 6.43 -3.46 -10.44
CA THR A 103 5.49 -2.78 -9.54
C THR A 103 4.08 -2.76 -10.13
N VAL A 104 3.09 -2.55 -9.26
CA VAL A 104 1.71 -2.25 -9.62
C VAL A 104 1.11 -1.23 -8.65
N GLY A 105 0.14 -0.48 -9.13
CA GLY A 105 -0.55 0.55 -8.36
C GLY A 105 -1.53 -0.05 -7.38
N THR A 106 -1.48 0.44 -6.16
CA THR A 106 -2.35 0.02 -5.05
C THR A 106 -2.96 1.23 -4.38
N ALA A 107 -4.13 1.06 -3.77
CA ALA A 107 -4.80 2.11 -3.04
C ALA A 107 -4.26 2.19 -1.59
N LEU A 108 -3.76 3.36 -1.20
CA LEU A 108 -3.40 3.67 0.19
C LEU A 108 -4.60 4.13 1.02
N ALA A 109 -5.55 4.81 0.38
CA ALA A 109 -6.81 5.21 0.99
C ALA A 109 -7.87 5.47 -0.08
N THR A 110 -9.14 5.38 0.31
CA THR A 110 -10.28 5.71 -0.54
C THR A 110 -11.25 6.64 0.16
N PHE A 111 -12.06 7.38 -0.61
CA PHE A 111 -13.22 8.10 -0.07
C PHE A 111 -14.40 8.11 -1.05
N GLY A 112 -15.62 7.89 -0.55
CA GLY A 112 -16.88 8.11 -1.26
C GLY A 112 -17.40 6.92 -2.08
N PHE A 113 -16.83 5.72 -1.91
CA PHE A 113 -17.30 4.49 -2.56
C PHE A 113 -16.79 3.23 -1.85
N ALA A 114 -17.44 2.09 -2.08
CA ALA A 114 -16.96 0.80 -1.60
C ALA A 114 -15.66 0.39 -2.31
N SER A 115 -14.55 0.39 -1.56
CA SER A 115 -13.21 0.03 -2.02
C SER A 115 -13.05 -1.49 -2.25
N VAL A 116 -13.85 -2.27 -1.54
CA VAL A 116 -13.91 -3.72 -1.58
C VAL A 116 -15.35 -4.16 -1.81
N ILE A 117 -15.57 -5.07 -2.76
CA ILE A 117 -16.90 -5.64 -3.03
C ILE A 117 -16.92 -7.08 -2.58
N ASP A 118 -17.76 -7.37 -1.59
CA ASP A 118 -18.04 -8.74 -1.17
C ASP A 118 -18.90 -9.46 -2.22
N GLU A 119 -18.33 -10.51 -2.81
CA GLU A 119 -19.02 -11.36 -3.78
C GLU A 119 -19.55 -12.65 -3.14
N ARG A 120 -19.24 -12.91 -1.86
CA ARG A 120 -19.66 -14.13 -1.15
C ARG A 120 -21.19 -14.25 -1.14
N GLY A 121 -21.66 -15.47 -1.34
CA GLY A 121 -23.09 -15.79 -1.44
C GLY A 121 -23.71 -15.50 -2.82
N LYS A 122 -23.11 -14.67 -3.68
CA LYS A 122 -23.59 -14.49 -5.05
C LYS A 122 -23.33 -15.74 -5.88
N SER A 123 -24.14 -15.97 -6.90
CA SER A 123 -24.02 -17.15 -7.76
C SER A 123 -22.94 -16.97 -8.83
N ASP A 124 -22.15 -18.01 -9.06
CA ASP A 124 -21.29 -18.14 -10.22
C ASP A 124 -22.10 -18.48 -11.49
N LEU A 125 -21.40 -18.67 -12.62
CA LEU A 125 -22.01 -19.01 -13.92
C LEU A 125 -22.84 -20.31 -13.91
N PHE A 126 -22.68 -21.16 -12.89
CA PHE A 126 -23.38 -22.45 -12.75
C PHE A 126 -24.33 -22.47 -11.55
N GLY A 127 -24.65 -21.31 -10.97
CA GLY A 127 -25.56 -21.19 -9.84
C GLY A 127 -24.95 -21.56 -8.48
N ARG A 128 -23.63 -21.80 -8.40
CA ARG A 128 -22.95 -22.13 -7.14
C ARG A 128 -22.62 -20.85 -6.38
N PRO A 129 -22.83 -20.78 -5.05
CA PRO A 129 -22.48 -19.60 -4.29
C PRO A 129 -20.95 -19.40 -4.24
N MET A 130 -20.50 -18.17 -4.42
CA MET A 130 -19.11 -17.78 -4.15
C MET A 130 -18.85 -17.88 -2.65
N HIS A 131 -17.75 -18.50 -2.23
CA HIS A 131 -17.46 -18.74 -0.81
C HIS A 131 -16.42 -17.80 -0.21
N MET A 132 -15.43 -17.37 -1.00
CA MET A 132 -14.29 -16.59 -0.49
C MET A 132 -14.10 -15.25 -1.19
N THR A 133 -14.67 -15.07 -2.37
CA THR A 133 -14.31 -13.97 -3.25
C THR A 133 -14.76 -12.64 -2.69
N SER A 134 -13.77 -11.79 -2.43
CA SER A 134 -13.92 -10.37 -2.21
C SER A 134 -13.03 -9.64 -3.22
N ARG A 135 -13.54 -8.61 -3.87
CA ARG A 135 -12.83 -7.88 -4.92
C ARG A 135 -12.32 -6.56 -4.38
N ALA A 136 -11.00 -6.39 -4.32
CA ALA A 136 -10.35 -5.11 -4.05
C ALA A 136 -10.44 -4.19 -5.28
N VAL A 137 -11.62 -3.60 -5.51
CA VAL A 137 -11.87 -2.79 -6.71
C VAL A 137 -11.05 -1.50 -6.72
N ALA A 138 -10.75 -0.93 -5.56
CA ALA A 138 -9.89 0.24 -5.46
C ALA A 138 -8.46 -0.06 -5.95
N ASP A 139 -7.86 -1.19 -5.55
CA ASP A 139 -6.55 -1.62 -6.05
C ASP A 139 -6.58 -1.89 -7.56
N GLN A 140 -7.64 -2.55 -8.06
CA GLN A 140 -7.79 -2.80 -9.50
C GLN A 140 -7.82 -1.50 -10.32
N LEU A 141 -8.51 -0.47 -9.80
CA LEU A 141 -8.58 0.84 -10.42
C LEU A 141 -7.26 1.61 -10.29
N ALA A 142 -6.58 1.51 -9.15
CA ALA A 142 -5.26 2.10 -8.92
C ALA A 142 -4.21 1.52 -9.89
N THR A 143 -4.16 0.20 -10.03
CA THR A 143 -3.29 -0.48 -11.00
C THR A 143 -3.58 -0.01 -12.43
N ALA A 144 -4.85 0.13 -12.81
CA ALA A 144 -5.22 0.60 -14.14
C ALA A 144 -4.83 2.07 -14.37
N ALA A 145 -4.94 2.92 -13.33
CA ALA A 145 -4.53 4.32 -13.40
C ALA A 145 -3.01 4.44 -13.54
N GLU A 146 -2.23 3.64 -12.82
CA GLU A 146 -0.76 3.68 -12.83
C GLU A 146 -0.17 3.44 -14.22
N ILE A 147 -0.78 2.59 -15.05
CA ILE A 147 -0.39 2.38 -16.46
C ILE A 147 -0.32 3.71 -17.23
N VAL A 148 -1.21 4.65 -16.90
CA VAL A 148 -1.27 5.98 -17.52
C VAL A 148 -0.41 7.00 -16.76
N MET A 149 -0.31 6.87 -15.44
CA MET A 149 0.50 7.78 -14.62
C MET A 149 1.99 7.65 -14.94
N GLY A 150 2.45 6.42 -15.20
CA GLY A 150 3.86 6.09 -15.30
C GLY A 150 4.53 6.06 -13.92
N GLU A 151 5.79 5.64 -13.90
CA GLU A 151 6.62 5.52 -12.68
C GLU A 151 7.79 6.51 -12.69
N THR A 152 7.95 7.28 -13.77
CA THR A 152 9.15 8.09 -14.04
C THR A 152 8.79 9.56 -14.22
N ASP A 153 9.13 10.16 -15.36
CA ASP A 153 9.01 11.59 -15.62
C ASP A 153 7.77 11.96 -16.47
N GLU A 154 6.81 11.05 -16.61
CA GLU A 154 5.57 11.26 -17.38
C GLU A 154 4.74 12.43 -16.84
N ARG A 155 4.90 12.76 -15.55
CA ARG A 155 4.25 13.90 -14.86
C ARG A 155 2.72 13.87 -14.97
N ILE A 156 2.13 12.68 -14.81
CA ILE A 156 0.67 12.50 -14.77
C ILE A 156 0.28 12.06 -13.34
N PRO A 157 0.17 12.99 -12.38
CA PRO A 157 -0.11 12.67 -10.98
C PRO A 157 -1.60 12.40 -10.68
N PHE A 158 -2.49 12.60 -11.65
CA PHE A 158 -3.94 12.40 -11.49
C PHE A 158 -4.55 11.74 -12.72
N VAL A 159 -5.41 10.75 -12.49
CA VAL A 159 -6.18 10.05 -13.53
C VAL A 159 -7.67 10.09 -13.18
N ILE A 160 -8.51 10.32 -14.19
CA ILE A 160 -9.97 10.29 -14.04
C ILE A 160 -10.51 9.02 -14.70
N ILE A 161 -11.05 8.13 -13.89
CA ILE A 161 -11.76 6.94 -14.37
C ILE A 161 -13.25 7.28 -14.46
N ARG A 162 -13.86 7.04 -15.63
CA ARG A 162 -15.28 7.30 -15.88
C ARG A 162 -16.03 6.02 -16.20
N ASN A 163 -17.35 6.05 -15.97
CA ASN A 163 -18.28 4.95 -16.25
C ASN A 163 -18.02 3.66 -15.44
N PHE A 164 -17.19 3.73 -14.39
CA PHE A 164 -17.15 2.68 -13.38
C PHE A 164 -18.42 2.76 -12.52
N PRO A 165 -19.15 1.64 -12.31
CA PRO A 165 -20.37 1.64 -11.50
C PRO A 165 -20.01 1.76 -10.01
N LEU A 166 -19.77 3.00 -9.55
CA LEU A 166 -19.46 3.30 -8.16
C LEU A 166 -20.61 2.87 -7.25
N LEU A 167 -20.32 1.94 -6.34
CA LEU A 167 -21.20 1.66 -5.21
C LEU A 167 -20.96 2.74 -4.17
N GLN A 168 -21.80 3.78 -4.18
CA GLN A 168 -21.76 4.81 -3.16
C GLN A 168 -22.21 4.23 -1.82
N ILE A 169 -21.47 4.60 -0.78
CA ILE A 169 -21.73 4.18 0.60
C ILE A 169 -21.73 5.44 1.47
N SER A 170 -22.44 5.37 2.60
CA SER A 170 -22.39 6.46 3.57
C SER A 170 -20.99 6.50 4.22
N GLU A 171 -20.60 7.65 4.77
CA GLU A 171 -19.34 7.75 5.50
C GLU A 171 -19.31 6.79 6.70
N ALA A 172 -20.46 6.46 7.29
CA ALA A 172 -20.55 5.53 8.42
C ALA A 172 -20.34 4.06 8.01
N ASP A 173 -20.56 3.73 6.74
CA ASP A 173 -20.41 2.37 6.19
C ASP A 173 -19.08 2.22 5.43
N GLU A 174 -18.23 3.25 5.44
CA GLU A 174 -16.99 3.26 4.68
C GLU A 174 -15.88 2.53 5.43
N GLU A 175 -15.62 1.30 5.00
CA GLU A 175 -14.39 0.58 5.33
C GLU A 175 -13.21 1.28 4.67
N ASP A 176 -12.20 1.66 5.45
CA ASP A 176 -10.98 2.22 4.89
C ASP A 176 -10.16 1.09 4.27
N ILE A 177 -9.64 1.29 3.07
CA ILE A 177 -8.72 0.30 2.49
C ILE A 177 -7.41 0.22 3.29
N SER A 178 -7.12 1.22 4.12
CA SER A 178 -6.06 1.14 5.11
C SER A 178 -6.41 0.31 6.35
N ASP A 179 -7.64 -0.18 6.51
CA ASP A 179 -8.00 -1.11 7.57
C ASP A 179 -7.45 -2.50 7.22
N LEU A 180 -6.17 -2.68 7.55
CA LEU A 180 -5.42 -3.87 7.20
C LEU A 180 -6.01 -5.13 7.85
N ILE A 181 -6.07 -6.22 7.08
CA ILE A 181 -6.33 -7.52 7.67
C ILE A 181 -5.22 -7.88 8.68
N PRO A 182 -5.57 -8.58 9.78
CA PRO A 182 -4.58 -9.11 10.71
C PRO A 182 -3.49 -9.93 9.99
N ALA A 183 -2.23 -9.77 10.45
CA ALA A 183 -1.08 -10.39 9.80
C ALA A 183 -1.16 -11.93 9.75
N ASP A 184 -1.82 -12.56 10.73
CA ASP A 184 -2.06 -14.00 10.80
C ASP A 184 -3.14 -14.49 9.81
N LEU A 185 -4.04 -13.60 9.38
CA LEU A 185 -5.01 -13.85 8.31
C LEU A 185 -4.48 -13.50 6.91
N CYS A 186 -3.36 -12.78 6.83
CA CYS A 186 -2.73 -12.44 5.56
C CYS A 186 -2.12 -13.69 4.91
N MET A 187 -2.53 -13.99 3.67
CA MET A 187 -2.04 -15.14 2.91
C MET A 187 -0.51 -15.17 2.76
N PHE A 188 0.12 -14.00 2.69
CA PHE A 188 1.57 -13.88 2.49
C PHE A 188 2.36 -13.92 3.79
N ILE A 189 1.81 -13.36 4.87
CA ILE A 189 2.52 -13.19 6.14
C ILE A 189 2.15 -14.27 7.16
N GLY A 190 0.87 -14.65 7.25
CA GLY A 190 0.37 -15.58 8.26
C GLY A 190 1.14 -16.90 8.32
N PRO A 191 1.39 -17.59 7.18
CA PRO A 191 2.20 -18.81 7.16
C PRO A 191 3.66 -18.63 7.59
N LEU A 192 4.19 -17.41 7.52
CA LEU A 192 5.59 -17.08 7.85
C LEU A 192 5.77 -16.60 9.30
N LEU A 193 4.70 -16.16 9.97
CA LEU A 193 4.76 -15.64 11.35
C LEU A 193 5.46 -16.60 12.34
N PRO A 194 5.21 -17.93 12.33
CA PRO A 194 5.92 -18.83 13.23
C PRO A 194 7.44 -18.80 13.02
N CYS A 195 7.88 -18.83 11.76
CA CYS A 195 9.30 -18.78 11.40
C CYS A 195 9.95 -17.46 11.82
N ILE A 196 9.23 -16.34 11.67
CA ILE A 196 9.70 -15.01 12.11
C ILE A 196 9.86 -14.98 13.64
N ARG A 197 8.89 -15.51 14.39
CA ARG A 197 8.93 -15.54 15.86
C ARG A 197 10.05 -16.42 16.41
N GLU A 198 10.25 -17.61 15.83
CA GLU A 198 11.33 -18.51 16.24
C GLU A 198 12.72 -17.88 16.06
N LYS A 199 12.92 -17.15 14.96
CA LYS A 199 14.19 -16.47 14.68
C LYS A 199 14.51 -15.39 15.72
N ILE A 200 13.52 -14.58 16.10
CA ILE A 200 13.67 -13.54 17.14
C ILE A 200 13.98 -14.18 18.51
N GLN A 201 13.33 -15.29 18.85
CA GLN A 201 13.57 -16.00 20.11
C GLN A 201 14.90 -16.77 20.15
N GLY A 202 15.41 -17.20 18.99
CA GLY A 202 16.72 -17.84 18.85
C GLY A 202 17.88 -16.85 18.95
N GLU A 203 17.71 -15.62 18.48
CA GLU A 203 18.70 -14.54 18.60
C GLU A 203 18.82 -14.02 20.04
N THR A 204 17.71 -13.88 20.77
CA THR A 204 17.70 -13.46 22.19
C THR A 204 18.25 -14.48 23.20
N LYS A 205 18.49 -15.74 22.79
CA LYS A 205 19.10 -16.77 23.65
C LYS A 205 20.60 -16.94 23.47
N ASN A 206 21.20 -16.27 22.47
CA ASN A 206 22.62 -16.39 22.15
C ASN A 206 23.42 -15.11 22.45
N ASP A 207 22.80 -14.11 23.08
CA ASP A 207 23.43 -12.93 23.70
C ASP A 207 23.47 -13.09 25.22
#